data_AF-A0A9D1UHB2-F1
#
_entry.id   AF-A0A9D1UHB2-F1
#
_cell.length_a   1.000
_cell.length_b   1.000
_cell.length_c   1.000
_cell.angle_alpha   90.00
_cell.angle_beta   90.00
_cell.angle_gamma   90.00
#
_symmetry.space_group_name_H-M   'P 1'
#
loop_
_entity.id
_entity.type
_entity.pdbx_description
1 polymer ?
#
loop_
_entity_poly.entity_id
_entity_poly.type
_entity_poly.pdbx_seq_one_letter_code
_entity_poly.pdbx_strand_id
1 'polypeptide(L)'
;AIKTLNVILDAMNMDYLPVEKSWRLNEKSYGDLQGKNKAEATEKFGAEQVLLWRRSFDVQAPALNPNDERSPYNDPRYTKVDRKELPLTESLQDCINRLMPFYTGKILKAFDTCNTVLVVAHGNSLRGIVKTLKGMSNEEIIKFNIPTGIPYLFELNDDLSLKSDRFLADKETLQRLMDEVANQGNKK
;
A
#
# COMPACT_ATOMS: atom_id res chain seq x y z
N ALA A 1 0.37 -7.80 -5.94
CA ALA A 1 0.32 -8.45 -4.62
C ALA A 1 0.24 -9.98 -4.75
N ILE A 2 -0.94 -10.61 -4.89
CA ILE A 2 -1.06 -12.09 -4.83
C ILE A 2 -0.18 -12.81 -5.87
N LYS A 3 -0.28 -12.45 -7.16
CA LYS A 3 0.56 -13.05 -8.20
C LYS A 3 2.06 -12.84 -7.93
N THR A 4 2.44 -11.67 -7.41
CA THR A 4 3.81 -11.34 -7.01
C THR A 4 4.29 -12.29 -5.90
N LEU A 5 3.47 -12.52 -4.87
CA LEU A 5 3.80 -13.46 -3.80
C LEU A 5 4.01 -14.87 -4.36
N ASN A 6 3.10 -15.34 -5.21
CA ASN A 6 3.21 -16.69 -5.79
C ASN A 6 4.51 -16.86 -6.59
N VAL A 7 4.90 -15.87 -7.40
CA VAL A 7 6.18 -15.90 -8.14
C VAL A 7 7.37 -15.94 -7.18
N ILE A 8 7.33 -15.21 -6.07
CA ILE A 8 8.39 -15.22 -5.05
C ILE A 8 8.48 -16.60 -4.38
N LEU A 9 7.35 -17.17 -3.95
CA LEU A 9 7.32 -18.46 -3.27
C LEU A 9 7.81 -19.60 -4.17
N ASP A 10 7.36 -19.63 -5.42
CA ASP A 10 7.79 -20.61 -6.43
C ASP A 10 9.30 -20.51 -6.69
N ALA A 11 9.82 -19.29 -6.88
CA ALA A 11 11.26 -19.07 -7.07
C ALA A 11 12.11 -19.48 -5.85
N MET A 12 11.54 -19.41 -4.63
CA MET A 12 12.18 -19.84 -3.40
C MET A 12 11.95 -21.33 -3.08
N ASN A 13 11.11 -22.03 -3.86
CA ASN A 13 10.61 -23.39 -3.57
C ASN A 13 9.97 -23.47 -2.17
N MET A 14 9.14 -22.48 -1.84
CA MET A 14 8.51 -22.29 -0.53
C MET A 14 6.98 -22.15 -0.59
N ASP A 15 6.34 -22.74 -1.60
CA ASP A 15 4.87 -22.72 -1.76
C ASP A 15 4.09 -23.34 -0.59
N TYR A 16 4.77 -24.14 0.24
CA TYR A 16 4.19 -24.75 1.43
C TYR A 16 4.00 -23.76 2.60
N LEU A 17 4.56 -22.55 2.52
CA LEU A 17 4.43 -21.57 3.60
C LEU A 17 2.97 -21.12 3.77
N PRO A 18 2.52 -20.89 5.02
CA PRO A 18 1.18 -20.38 5.27
C PRO A 18 1.00 -18.97 4.68
N VAL A 19 -0.11 -18.73 3.97
CA VAL A 19 -0.43 -17.43 3.35
C VAL A 19 -1.75 -16.90 3.88
N GLU A 20 -1.72 -15.78 4.59
CA GLU A 20 -2.91 -15.01 4.99
C GLU A 20 -3.16 -13.86 3.99
N LYS A 21 -4.40 -13.72 3.53
CA LYS A 21 -4.83 -12.66 2.60
C LYS A 21 -5.83 -11.76 3.31
N SER A 22 -5.67 -10.45 3.18
CA SER A 22 -6.54 -9.49 3.86
C SER A 22 -6.77 -8.25 3.01
N TRP A 23 -8.03 -7.80 2.93
CA TRP A 23 -8.40 -6.55 2.28
C TRP A 23 -7.74 -5.34 2.95
N ARG A 24 -7.37 -5.45 4.23
CA ARG A 24 -6.66 -4.40 4.97
C ARG A 24 -5.26 -4.11 4.39
N LEU A 25 -4.70 -5.00 3.57
CA LEU A 25 -3.45 -4.78 2.83
C LEU A 25 -3.65 -4.20 1.41
N ASN A 26 -4.89 -4.01 0.96
CA ASN A 26 -5.18 -3.46 -0.37
C ASN A 26 -4.57 -2.08 -0.57
N GLU A 27 -4.37 -1.69 -1.83
CA GLU A 27 -4.05 -0.31 -2.22
C GLU A 27 -5.12 0.68 -1.73
N LYS A 28 -4.73 1.94 -1.53
CA LYS A 28 -5.63 3.06 -1.22
C LYS A 28 -6.76 3.17 -2.25
N SER A 29 -8.00 3.26 -1.81
CA SER A 29 -9.14 3.54 -2.69
C SER A 29 -9.06 4.96 -3.24
N TYR A 30 -8.96 5.08 -4.57
CA TYR A 30 -8.95 6.38 -5.25
C TYR A 30 -10.35 6.96 -5.53
N GLY A 31 -11.41 6.32 -5.00
CA GLY A 31 -12.80 6.73 -5.23
C GLY A 31 -13.17 6.90 -6.70
N ASP A 32 -13.84 8.00 -7.05
CA ASP A 32 -14.27 8.29 -8.42
C ASP A 32 -13.10 8.54 -9.40
N LEU A 33 -11.85 8.61 -8.92
CA LEU A 33 -10.67 8.67 -9.79
C LEU A 33 -10.24 7.30 -10.32
N GLN A 34 -10.78 6.21 -9.77
CA GLN A 34 -10.44 4.85 -10.23
C GLN A 34 -10.79 4.67 -11.71
N GLY A 35 -9.80 4.28 -12.51
CA GLY A 35 -9.94 4.04 -13.95
C GLY A 35 -9.85 5.28 -14.84
N LYS A 36 -9.72 6.48 -14.26
CA LYS A 36 -9.52 7.72 -15.03
C LYS A 36 -8.04 7.97 -15.24
N ASN A 37 -7.68 8.44 -16.43
CA ASN A 37 -6.31 8.91 -16.67
C ASN A 37 -6.11 10.31 -16.04
N LYS A 38 -4.85 10.73 -15.94
CA LYS A 38 -4.49 11.99 -15.28
C LYS A 38 -5.03 13.21 -16.03
N ALA A 39 -5.08 13.16 -17.36
CA ALA A 39 -5.59 14.25 -18.19
C ALA A 39 -7.09 14.47 -17.92
N GLU A 40 -7.89 13.41 -17.93
CA GLU A 40 -9.33 13.43 -17.62
C GLU A 40 -9.60 13.98 -16.21
N ALA A 41 -8.83 13.52 -15.21
CA ALA A 41 -8.97 14.03 -13.85
C ALA A 41 -8.59 15.52 -13.75
N THR A 42 -7.56 15.95 -14.48
CA THR A 42 -7.09 17.35 -14.50
C THR A 42 -8.09 18.26 -15.22
N GLU A 43 -8.68 17.80 -16.33
CA GLU A 43 -9.72 18.52 -17.05
C GLU A 43 -10.98 18.69 -16.19
N LYS A 44 -11.39 17.63 -15.48
CA LYS A 44 -12.62 17.65 -14.66
C LYS A 44 -12.47 18.43 -13.35
N PHE A 45 -11.33 18.32 -12.67
CA PHE A 45 -11.17 18.82 -11.30
C PHE A 45 -10.11 19.91 -11.14
N GLY A 46 -9.31 20.18 -12.18
CA GLY A 46 -8.20 21.12 -12.13
C GLY A 46 -6.89 20.48 -11.62
N ALA A 47 -5.77 21.01 -12.12
CA ALA A 47 -4.44 20.49 -11.82
C ALA A 47 -4.06 20.61 -10.33
N GLU A 48 -4.45 21.71 -9.68
CA GLU A 48 -4.17 21.96 -8.27
C GLU A 48 -4.89 20.95 -7.36
N GLN A 49 -6.16 20.64 -7.66
CA GLN A 49 -6.94 19.68 -6.90
C GLN A 49 -6.40 18.25 -7.06
N VAL A 50 -6.06 17.85 -8.28
CA VAL A 50 -5.43 16.55 -8.56
C VAL A 50 -4.08 16.45 -7.86
N LEU A 51 -3.30 17.53 -7.83
CA LEU A 51 -2.03 17.57 -7.11
C LEU A 51 -2.24 17.44 -5.59
N LEU A 52 -3.25 18.10 -5.03
CA LEU A 52 -3.61 18.01 -3.62
C LEU A 52 -3.93 16.57 -3.23
N TRP A 53 -4.81 15.87 -3.96
CA TRP A 53 -5.13 14.45 -3.67
C TRP A 53 -3.93 13.50 -3.76
N ARG A 54 -2.92 13.87 -4.56
CA ARG A 54 -1.70 13.08 -4.71
C ARG A 54 -0.65 13.36 -3.64
N ARG A 55 -0.64 14.58 -3.10
CA ARG A 55 0.39 15.07 -2.15
C ARG A 55 -0.14 15.30 -0.74
N SER A 56 -1.42 15.13 -0.49
CA SER A 56 -1.99 15.22 0.85
C SER A 56 -1.98 13.86 1.56
N PHE A 57 -1.85 13.94 2.88
CA PHE A 57 -1.90 12.78 3.77
C PHE A 57 -3.35 12.41 4.09
N ASP A 58 -4.20 13.40 4.32
CA ASP A 58 -5.53 13.30 4.94
C ASP A 58 -6.69 13.73 4.01
N VAL A 59 -6.39 14.28 2.83
CA VAL A 59 -7.43 14.68 1.88
C VAL A 59 -7.86 13.51 1.01
N GLN A 60 -9.15 13.19 1.08
CA GLN A 60 -9.81 12.18 0.24
C GLN A 60 -10.11 12.72 -1.16
N ALA A 61 -10.00 11.84 -2.15
CA ALA A 61 -10.58 12.08 -3.48
C ALA A 61 -12.12 11.96 -3.42
N PRO A 62 -12.86 12.42 -4.46
CA PRO A 62 -14.31 12.29 -4.48
C PRO A 62 -14.73 10.82 -4.33
N ALA A 63 -15.69 10.57 -3.45
CA ALA A 63 -16.17 9.22 -3.18
C ALA A 63 -16.83 8.61 -4.42
N LEU A 64 -16.62 7.31 -4.58
CA LEU A 64 -17.35 6.52 -5.56
C LEU A 64 -18.83 6.43 -5.14
N ASN A 65 -19.74 6.45 -6.12
CA ASN A 65 -21.16 6.22 -5.83
C ASN A 65 -21.34 4.77 -5.30
N PRO A 66 -22.07 4.55 -4.18
CA PRO A 66 -22.35 3.21 -3.64
C PRO A 66 -22.92 2.21 -4.66
N ASN A 67 -23.67 2.70 -5.65
CA ASN A 67 -24.33 1.90 -6.69
C ASN A 67 -23.50 1.77 -7.97
N ASP A 68 -22.31 2.37 -8.03
CA ASP A 68 -21.38 2.21 -9.16
C ASP A 68 -20.92 0.74 -9.26
N GLU A 69 -20.72 0.22 -10.47
CA GLU A 69 -20.22 -1.15 -10.67
C GLU A 69 -18.84 -1.37 -10.03
N ARG A 70 -18.02 -0.32 -9.96
CA ARG A 70 -16.69 -0.35 -9.31
C ARG A 70 -16.77 -0.43 -7.79
N SER A 71 -17.97 -0.26 -7.20
CA SER A 71 -18.17 -0.25 -5.76
C SER A 71 -17.74 -1.57 -5.12
N PRO A 72 -16.93 -1.55 -4.05
CA PRO A 72 -16.53 -2.77 -3.35
C PRO A 72 -17.75 -3.51 -2.75
N TYR A 73 -18.89 -2.85 -2.62
CA TYR A 73 -20.13 -3.47 -2.13
C TYR A 73 -20.65 -4.58 -3.04
N ASN A 74 -20.33 -4.53 -4.33
CA ASN A 74 -20.79 -5.49 -5.33
C ASN A 74 -19.76 -6.61 -5.58
N ASP A 75 -18.59 -6.55 -4.95
CA ASP A 75 -17.51 -7.51 -5.19
C ASP A 75 -17.61 -8.72 -4.24
N PRO A 76 -17.68 -9.95 -4.77
CA PRO A 76 -17.84 -11.16 -3.96
C PRO A 76 -16.72 -11.38 -2.94
N ARG A 77 -15.51 -10.82 -3.18
CA ARG A 77 -14.36 -10.92 -2.27
C ARG A 77 -14.58 -10.22 -0.93
N TYR A 78 -15.49 -9.25 -0.89
CA TYR A 78 -15.74 -8.43 0.30
C TYR A 78 -17.05 -8.76 1.01
N THR A 79 -17.76 -9.82 0.60
CA THR A 79 -19.06 -10.23 1.17
C THR A 79 -19.05 -10.48 2.69
N LYS A 80 -17.89 -10.80 3.27
CA LYS A 80 -17.71 -11.04 4.71
C LYS A 80 -17.17 -9.82 5.48
N VAL A 81 -17.02 -8.68 4.81
CA VAL A 81 -16.55 -7.43 5.41
C VAL A 81 -17.76 -6.55 5.69
N ASP A 82 -17.83 -5.93 6.87
CA ASP A 82 -18.88 -4.95 7.15
C ASP A 82 -18.82 -3.83 6.10
N ARG A 83 -19.97 -3.52 5.50
CA ARG A 83 -20.11 -2.47 4.50
C ARG A 83 -19.58 -1.12 4.98
N LYS A 84 -19.64 -0.84 6.29
CA LYS A 84 -19.09 0.38 6.91
C LYS A 84 -17.57 0.46 6.86
N GLU A 85 -16.89 -0.68 6.80
CA GLU A 85 -15.42 -0.75 6.72
C GLU A 85 -14.92 -0.66 5.27
N LEU A 86 -15.80 -0.87 4.29
CA LEU A 86 -15.44 -0.86 2.87
C LEU A 86 -15.44 0.56 2.31
N PRO A 87 -14.27 1.10 1.91
CA PRO A 87 -14.15 2.50 1.57
C PRO A 87 -14.62 2.79 0.13
N LEU A 88 -15.42 3.85 -0.02
CA LEU A 88 -15.75 4.43 -1.33
C LEU A 88 -14.71 5.46 -1.79
N THR A 89 -13.80 5.88 -0.90
CA THR A 89 -12.60 6.68 -1.15
C THR A 89 -11.71 6.60 0.08
N GLU A 90 -10.42 6.83 -0.07
CA GLU A 90 -9.46 6.88 1.03
C GLU A 90 -8.43 8.00 0.81
N SER A 91 -8.06 8.66 1.90
CA SER A 91 -6.79 9.37 2.02
C SER A 91 -5.66 8.38 2.35
N LEU A 92 -4.40 8.83 2.38
CA LEU A 92 -3.32 7.97 2.85
C LEU A 92 -3.54 7.61 4.33
N GLN A 93 -4.03 8.56 5.13
CA GLN A 93 -4.38 8.35 6.52
C GLN A 93 -5.42 7.24 6.70
N ASP A 94 -6.50 7.24 5.91
CA ASP A 94 -7.54 6.20 6.01
C ASP A 94 -6.99 4.81 5.68
N CYS A 95 -6.19 4.73 4.61
CA CYS A 95 -5.53 3.49 4.20
C CYS A 95 -4.63 2.94 5.33
N ILE A 96 -3.91 3.82 6.03
CA ILE A 96 -3.07 3.45 7.18
C ILE A 96 -3.96 3.01 8.35
N ASN A 97 -4.99 3.78 8.69
CA ASN A 97 -5.89 3.47 9.80
C ASN A 97 -6.55 2.09 9.63
N ARG A 98 -7.02 1.73 8.42
CA ARG A 98 -7.60 0.40 8.19
C ARG A 98 -6.56 -0.72 8.22
N LEU A 99 -5.30 -0.43 7.93
CA LEU A 99 -4.20 -1.39 7.96
C LEU A 99 -3.80 -1.73 9.40
N MET A 100 -3.81 -0.74 10.29
CA MET A 100 -3.24 -0.88 11.64
C MET A 100 -3.77 -2.07 12.45
N PRO A 101 -5.08 -2.39 12.47
CA PRO A 101 -5.58 -3.57 13.16
C PRO A 101 -5.00 -4.89 12.64
N PHE A 102 -4.73 -4.98 11.34
CA PHE A 102 -4.08 -6.15 10.74
C PHE A 102 -2.59 -6.18 11.04
N TYR A 103 -1.93 -5.01 11.01
CA TYR A 103 -0.53 -4.89 11.36
C TYR A 103 -0.26 -5.36 12.79
N THR A 104 -0.96 -4.82 13.78
CA THR A 104 -0.76 -5.18 15.18
C THR A 104 -1.34 -6.56 15.53
N GLY A 105 -2.51 -6.89 15.01
CA GLY A 105 -3.23 -8.12 15.36
C GLY A 105 -2.76 -9.38 14.64
N LYS A 106 -2.06 -9.24 13.50
CA LYS A 106 -1.62 -10.37 12.67
C LYS A 106 -0.13 -10.31 12.35
N ILE A 107 0.35 -9.23 11.74
CA ILE A 107 1.75 -9.15 11.28
C ILE A 107 2.71 -9.19 12.46
N LEU A 108 2.53 -8.33 13.47
CA LEU A 108 3.40 -8.33 14.65
C LEU A 108 3.28 -9.62 15.46
N LYS A 109 2.06 -10.14 15.66
CA LYS A 109 1.83 -11.41 16.37
C LYS A 109 2.40 -12.63 15.66
N ALA A 110 2.64 -12.58 14.35
CA ALA A 110 3.29 -13.68 13.66
C ALA A 110 4.70 -13.95 14.24
N PHE A 111 5.39 -12.90 14.73
CA PHE A 111 6.71 -13.03 15.34
C PHE A 111 6.72 -13.85 16.64
N ASP A 112 5.56 -14.09 17.27
CA ASP A 112 5.44 -14.99 18.43
C ASP A 112 5.76 -16.45 18.07
N THR A 113 5.70 -16.79 16.77
CA THR A 113 5.85 -18.17 16.28
C THR A 113 6.83 -18.32 15.11
N CYS A 114 7.35 -17.20 14.58
CA CYS A 114 8.30 -17.22 13.47
C CYS A 114 9.29 -16.05 13.56
N ASN A 115 10.46 -16.19 12.96
CA ASN A 115 11.49 -15.14 12.99
C ASN A 115 11.45 -14.23 11.74
N THR A 116 10.68 -14.60 10.72
CA THR A 116 10.66 -13.92 9.43
C THR A 116 9.24 -13.86 8.89
N VAL A 117 8.79 -12.65 8.55
CA VAL A 117 7.48 -12.39 7.94
C VAL A 117 7.69 -11.70 6.59
N LEU A 118 7.09 -12.23 5.53
CA LEU A 118 7.07 -11.60 4.21
C LEU A 118 5.71 -10.93 3.97
N VAL A 119 5.72 -9.61 3.74
CA VAL A 119 4.52 -8.85 3.39
C VAL A 119 4.59 -8.40 1.93
N VAL A 120 3.70 -8.94 1.09
CA VAL A 120 3.60 -8.55 -0.33
C VAL A 120 2.28 -7.80 -0.56
N ALA A 121 2.36 -6.49 -0.67
CA ALA A 121 1.19 -5.61 -0.73
C ALA A 121 1.30 -4.53 -1.83
N HIS A 122 0.89 -3.30 -1.51
CA HIS A 122 0.72 -2.19 -2.45
C HIS A 122 1.41 -0.93 -1.92
N GLY A 123 1.53 0.13 -2.74
CA GLY A 123 2.33 1.29 -2.40
C GLY A 123 1.87 1.99 -1.12
N ASN A 124 0.60 2.37 -1.03
CA ASN A 124 0.12 3.12 0.14
C ASN A 124 -0.06 2.26 1.38
N SER A 125 -0.40 0.97 1.24
CA SER A 125 -0.45 0.06 2.39
C SER A 125 0.95 -0.23 2.94
N LEU A 126 1.95 -0.48 2.08
CA LEU A 126 3.34 -0.63 2.53
C LEU A 126 3.89 0.66 3.14
N ARG A 127 3.54 1.84 2.62
CA ARG A 127 3.87 3.12 3.26
C ARG A 127 3.35 3.22 4.69
N GLY A 128 2.18 2.66 5.00
CA GLY A 128 1.68 2.59 6.38
C GLY A 128 2.58 1.78 7.32
N ILE A 129 3.06 0.64 6.85
CA ILE A 129 4.03 -0.19 7.59
C ILE A 129 5.34 0.58 7.78
N VAL A 130 5.89 1.15 6.71
CA VAL A 130 7.16 1.90 6.76
C VAL A 130 7.05 3.11 7.69
N LYS A 131 5.96 3.89 7.61
CA LYS A 131 5.73 5.04 8.50
C LYS A 131 5.73 4.61 9.96
N THR A 132 5.09 3.49 10.26
CA THR A 132 5.01 2.96 11.62
C THR A 132 6.38 2.50 12.13
N LEU A 133 7.11 1.70 11.34
CA LEU A 133 8.43 1.19 11.74
C LEU A 133 9.48 2.29 11.88
N LYS A 134 9.46 3.28 10.97
CA LYS A 134 10.47 4.35 10.94
C LYS A 134 10.08 5.58 11.75
N GLY A 135 8.90 5.61 12.35
CA GLY A 135 8.39 6.78 13.08
C GLY A 135 8.27 8.04 12.21
N MET A 136 8.01 7.89 10.91
CA MET A 136 7.99 9.02 9.97
C MET A 136 6.85 9.99 10.28
N SER A 137 7.06 11.27 9.99
CA SER A 137 6.01 12.30 9.98
C SER A 137 5.04 12.09 8.80
N ASN A 138 3.97 12.90 8.75
CA ASN A 138 3.04 12.86 7.61
C ASN A 138 3.70 13.44 6.35
N GLU A 139 4.49 14.49 6.52
CA GLU A 139 5.23 15.17 5.46
C GLU A 139 6.32 14.28 4.85
N GLU A 140 6.99 13.48 5.67
CA GLU A 140 8.00 12.51 5.23
C GLU A 140 7.38 11.38 4.41
N ILE A 141 6.30 10.76 4.91
CA ILE A 141 5.72 9.59 4.23
C ILE A 141 5.10 9.92 2.88
N ILE A 142 4.54 11.13 2.72
CA ILE A 142 4.00 11.60 1.43
C ILE A 142 5.09 11.60 0.36
N LYS A 143 6.32 11.97 0.73
CA LYS A 143 7.46 12.09 -0.18
C LYS A 143 8.19 10.77 -0.38
N PHE A 144 7.96 9.79 0.49
CA PHE A 144 8.66 8.51 0.47
C PHE A 144 8.14 7.59 -0.64
N ASN A 145 9.00 7.17 -1.56
CA ASN A 145 8.64 6.27 -2.67
C ASN A 145 9.21 4.87 -2.45
N ILE A 146 8.35 3.86 -2.57
CA ILE A 146 8.75 2.45 -2.52
C ILE A 146 8.89 1.96 -3.96
N PRO A 147 10.09 1.55 -4.41
CA PRO A 147 10.29 0.98 -5.74
C PRO A 147 9.46 -0.29 -5.92
N THR A 148 8.91 -0.49 -7.12
CA THR A 148 8.11 -1.70 -7.41
C THR A 148 9.04 -2.89 -7.61
N GLY A 149 8.74 -4.01 -6.94
CA GLY A 149 9.41 -5.30 -7.16
C GLY A 149 10.78 -5.46 -6.50
N ILE A 150 11.26 -4.45 -5.75
CA ILE A 150 12.48 -4.60 -4.93
C ILE A 150 12.07 -4.99 -3.50
N PRO A 151 12.60 -6.09 -2.94
CA PRO A 151 12.38 -6.40 -1.53
C PRO A 151 12.97 -5.33 -0.61
N TYR A 152 12.20 -4.91 0.39
CA TYR A 152 12.64 -3.97 1.41
C TYR A 152 12.78 -4.72 2.74
N LEU A 153 14.01 -4.98 3.15
CA LEU A 153 14.33 -5.70 4.36
C LEU A 153 14.30 -4.76 5.57
N PHE A 154 13.58 -5.16 6.62
CA PHE A 154 13.59 -4.54 7.93
C PHE A 154 14.10 -5.58 8.94
N GLU A 155 15.13 -5.21 9.67
CA GLU A 155 15.62 -5.97 10.82
C GLU A 155 15.05 -5.31 12.08
N LEU A 156 14.46 -6.12 12.95
CA LEU A 156 13.83 -5.65 14.19
C LEU A 156 14.63 -6.16 15.39
N ASN A 157 14.57 -5.41 16.49
CA ASN A 157 15.02 -5.88 17.80
C ASN A 157 13.98 -6.84 18.41
N ASP A 158 14.31 -7.46 19.54
CA ASP A 158 13.43 -8.42 20.24
C ASP A 158 12.10 -7.77 20.70
N ASP A 159 12.10 -6.45 20.94
CA ASP A 159 10.90 -5.66 21.26
C ASP A 159 10.12 -5.21 20.01
N LEU A 160 10.49 -5.72 18.83
CA LEU A 160 9.96 -5.37 17.51
C LEU A 160 10.19 -3.89 17.11
N SER A 161 11.04 -3.16 17.82
CA SER A 161 11.51 -1.84 17.37
C SER A 161 12.46 -1.98 16.18
N LEU A 162 12.52 -0.96 15.32
CA LEU A 162 13.36 -0.98 14.13
C LEU A 162 14.86 -0.94 14.51
N LYS A 163 15.62 -1.91 14.03
CA LYS A 163 17.09 -1.96 14.14
C LYS A 163 17.79 -1.38 12.91
N SER A 164 17.41 -1.86 11.73
CA SER A 164 17.97 -1.43 10.44
C SER A 164 17.01 -1.72 9.30
N ASP A 165 17.15 -0.99 8.19
CA ASP A 165 16.40 -1.25 6.97
C ASP A 165 17.26 -1.04 5.73
N ARG A 166 17.02 -1.83 4.67
CA ARG A 166 17.67 -1.67 3.36
C ARG A 166 16.89 -2.34 2.23
N PHE A 167 17.00 -1.77 1.03
CA PHE A 167 16.53 -2.44 -0.18
C PHE A 167 17.50 -3.56 -0.61
N LEU A 168 16.95 -4.68 -1.09
CA LEU A 168 17.71 -5.81 -1.61
C LEU A 168 17.91 -5.67 -3.13
N ALA A 169 18.74 -4.70 -3.54
CA ALA A 169 19.12 -4.50 -4.94
C ALA A 169 20.52 -3.85 -5.02
N ASP A 170 21.18 -3.99 -6.17
CA ASP A 170 22.36 -3.19 -6.47
C ASP A 170 21.98 -1.71 -6.67
N LYS A 171 22.97 -0.81 -6.56
CA LYS A 171 22.74 0.64 -6.58
C LYS A 171 22.12 1.13 -7.89
N GLU A 172 22.51 0.55 -9.02
CA GLU A 172 22.06 0.97 -10.34
C GLU A 172 20.59 0.58 -10.55
N THR A 173 20.25 -0.67 -10.24
CA THR A 173 18.86 -1.16 -10.29
C THR A 173 17.96 -0.36 -9.36
N LEU A 174 18.41 -0.08 -8.13
CA LEU A 174 17.64 0.69 -7.16
C LEU A 174 17.37 2.11 -7.67
N GLN A 175 18.40 2.82 -8.13
CA GLN A 175 18.26 4.19 -8.63
C GLN A 175 17.26 4.26 -9.79
N ARG A 176 17.42 3.38 -10.79
CA ARG A 176 16.51 3.31 -11.95
C ARG A 176 15.04 3.11 -11.53
N LEU A 177 14.78 2.17 -10.62
CA LEU A 177 13.41 1.86 -10.21
C LEU A 177 12.81 2.94 -9.29
N MET A 178 13.63 3.63 -8.49
CA MET A 178 13.16 4.80 -7.74
C MET A 178 12.77 5.95 -8.67
N ASP A 179 13.56 6.20 -9.71
CA ASP A 179 13.25 7.22 -10.73
C ASP A 179 11.99 6.88 -11.52
N GLU A 180 11.77 5.60 -11.84
CA GLU A 180 10.53 5.14 -12.47
C GLU A 180 9.29 5.44 -11.61
N VAL A 181 9.34 5.16 -10.31
CA VAL A 181 8.21 5.45 -9.40
C VAL A 181 7.97 6.95 -9.25
N ALA A 182 9.03 7.76 -9.16
CA ALA A 182 8.90 9.21 -9.14
C ALA A 182 8.21 9.74 -10.43
N ASN A 183 8.50 9.11 -11.56
CA ASN A 183 7.99 9.50 -12.88
C ASN A 183 6.61 8.91 -13.23
N GLN A 184 6.12 7.88 -12.54
CA GLN A 184 4.74 7.40 -12.70
C GLN A 184 3.71 8.52 -12.44
N GLY A 185 4.08 9.49 -11.60
CA GLY A 185 3.32 10.70 -11.36
C GLY A 185 3.28 11.73 -12.51
N ASN A 186 4.14 11.57 -13.50
CA ASN A 186 4.43 12.54 -14.56
C ASN A 186 4.09 12.03 -15.97
N LYS A 187 3.76 10.74 -16.14
CA LYS A 187 3.26 10.25 -17.43
C LYS A 187 1.95 10.96 -17.76
N LYS A 188 1.98 11.67 -18.90
CA LYS A 188 0.83 12.34 -19.53
C LYS A 188 -0.21 11.31 -19.94
#